data_AF-A0A1M6BCW1-F1
#
_entry.id   AF-A0A1M6BCW1-F1
#
_cell.length_a   1.000
_cell.length_b   1.000
_cell.length_c   1.000
_cell.angle_alpha   90.00
_cell.angle_beta   90.00
_cell.angle_gamma   90.00
#
_symmetry.space_group_name_H-M   'P 1'
#
loop_
_entity.id
_entity.type
_entity.pdbx_description
1 polymer ?
#
loop_
_entity_poly.entity_id
_entity_poly.type
_entity_poly.pdbx_seq_one_letter_code
_entity_poly.pdbx_strand_id
1 'polypeptide(L)'
;MFNAEMLLQGCAQVMTVPPKVKYADLFAKLQREVLEEQKGLWGAAAAAGGAASSTAAAKEVESKPNTEANYIGNARSKKFHRPDCEWAQKIAPENRMEFRTRAAAMSEGYEPCKVCRP
;
A
#
# COMPACT_ATOMS: atom_id res chain seq x y z
N MET A 1 -33.96 7.67 -8.06
CA MET A 1 -33.27 7.11 -6.86
C MET A 1 -32.14 8.05 -6.50
N PHE A 2 -32.13 8.62 -5.30
CA PHE A 2 -31.19 9.68 -4.91
C PHE A 2 -29.71 9.28 -5.03
N ASN A 3 -29.35 8.05 -4.63
CA ASN A 3 -27.98 7.56 -4.72
C ASN A 3 -27.45 7.44 -6.16
N ALA A 4 -28.35 7.17 -7.14
CA ALA A 4 -27.97 7.12 -8.54
C ALA A 4 -27.72 8.52 -9.11
N GLU A 5 -28.52 9.50 -8.68
CA GLU A 5 -28.37 10.90 -9.08
C GLU A 5 -27.08 11.52 -8.55
N MET A 6 -26.70 11.18 -7.31
CA MET A 6 -25.40 11.57 -6.74
C MET A 6 -24.20 11.04 -7.54
N LEU A 7 -24.30 9.83 -8.10
CA LEU A 7 -23.26 9.27 -8.97
C LEU A 7 -23.20 10.00 -10.30
N LEU A 8 -24.35 10.25 -10.95
CA LEU A 8 -24.44 10.98 -12.22
C LEU A 8 -23.92 12.42 -12.15
N GLN A 9 -24.07 13.06 -10.99
CA GLN A 9 -23.52 14.40 -10.72
C GLN A 9 -22.00 14.38 -10.47
N GLY A 10 -21.38 13.20 -10.39
CA GLY A 10 -19.95 13.06 -10.09
C GLY A 10 -19.58 13.42 -8.65
N CYS A 11 -20.53 13.32 -7.71
CA CYS A 11 -20.36 13.75 -6.31
C CYS A 11 -20.16 12.59 -5.33
N ALA A 12 -20.16 11.34 -5.81
CA ALA A 12 -20.07 10.14 -4.97
C ALA A 12 -19.20 9.06 -5.62
N GLN A 13 -18.63 8.19 -4.77
CA GLN A 13 -17.90 6.99 -5.18
C GLN A 13 -18.64 5.74 -4.67
N VAL A 14 -18.73 4.71 -5.50
CA VAL A 14 -19.41 3.47 -5.13
C VAL A 14 -18.55 2.66 -4.17
N MET A 15 -19.13 2.32 -3.03
CA MET A 15 -18.57 1.39 -2.05
C MET A 15 -19.59 0.27 -1.80
N THR A 16 -19.18 -0.97 -1.99
CA THR A 16 -20.04 -2.15 -1.81
C THR A 16 -19.71 -2.82 -0.47
N VAL A 17 -20.69 -2.86 0.43
CA VAL A 17 -20.57 -3.52 1.74
C VAL A 17 -21.59 -4.65 1.82
N PRO A 18 -21.15 -5.93 1.83
CA PRO A 18 -22.05 -7.07 2.00
C PRO A 18 -22.87 -6.95 3.30
N PRO A 19 -24.11 -7.45 3.37
CA PRO A 19 -24.80 -8.31 2.41
C PRO A 19 -25.75 -7.57 1.42
N LYS A 20 -25.91 -6.24 1.52
CA LYS A 20 -26.89 -5.47 0.73
C LYS A 20 -26.32 -4.99 -0.60
N VAL A 21 -26.16 -5.90 -1.55
CA VAL A 21 -25.51 -5.63 -2.87
C VAL A 21 -26.44 -5.63 -4.07
N LYS A 22 -27.77 -5.61 -3.88
CA LYS A 22 -28.77 -5.69 -4.98
C LYS A 22 -28.54 -4.71 -6.14
N TYR A 23 -27.99 -3.52 -5.86
CA TYR A 23 -27.75 -2.46 -6.85
C TYR A 23 -26.26 -2.17 -7.07
N ALA A 24 -25.36 -3.03 -6.59
CA ALA A 24 -23.92 -2.86 -6.71
C ALA A 24 -23.47 -2.72 -8.18
N ASP A 25 -23.96 -3.61 -9.03
CA ASP A 25 -23.61 -3.61 -10.46
C ASP A 25 -24.15 -2.39 -11.20
N LEU A 26 -25.33 -1.91 -10.82
CA LEU A 26 -25.93 -0.70 -11.39
C LEU A 26 -25.09 0.53 -11.06
N PHE A 27 -24.69 0.68 -9.79
CA PHE A 27 -23.87 1.81 -9.37
C PHE A 27 -22.46 1.78 -9.97
N ALA A 28 -21.86 0.59 -10.14
CA ALA A 28 -20.56 0.45 -10.80
C ALA A 28 -20.60 0.88 -12.28
N LYS A 29 -21.71 0.65 -12.99
CA LYS A 29 -21.90 1.14 -14.37
C LYS A 29 -22.04 2.66 -14.42
N LEU A 30 -22.90 3.22 -13.56
CA LEU A 30 -23.12 4.67 -13.45
C LEU A 30 -21.81 5.42 -13.13
N GLN A 31 -20.98 4.86 -12.26
CA GLN A 31 -19.66 5.45 -11.96
C GLN A 31 -18.74 5.43 -13.18
N ARG A 32 -18.77 4.38 -14.01
CA ARG A 32 -17.95 4.30 -15.22
C ARG A 32 -18.34 5.35 -16.25
N GLU A 33 -19.65 5.50 -16.50
CA GLU A 33 -20.18 6.50 -17.45
C GLU A 33 -19.76 7.92 -17.03
N VAL A 34 -19.80 8.24 -15.74
CA VAL A 34 -19.44 9.56 -15.21
C VAL A 34 -17.94 9.84 -15.27
N LEU A 35 -17.11 8.80 -15.12
CA LEU A 35 -15.67 8.88 -15.34
C LEU A 35 -15.33 9.14 -16.81
N GLU A 36 -16.06 8.51 -17.74
CA GLU A 36 -15.90 8.72 -19.19
C GLU A 36 -16.35 10.13 -19.61
N GLU A 37 -17.40 10.66 -19.00
CA GLU A 37 -17.92 12.01 -19.28
C GLU A 37 -17.20 13.16 -18.56
N GLN A 38 -16.23 12.88 -17.68
CA GLN A 38 -15.50 13.87 -16.86
C GLN A 38 -16.42 14.88 -16.14
N LYS A 39 -17.59 14.44 -15.68
CA LYS A 39 -18.56 15.29 -14.97
C LYS A 39 -18.24 15.39 -13.48
N GLY A 40 -18.36 16.60 -12.92
CA GLY A 40 -18.27 16.85 -11.48
C GLY A 40 -16.86 16.75 -10.89
N LEU A 41 -16.73 16.26 -9.64
CA LEU A 41 -15.44 16.18 -8.91
C LEU A 41 -14.38 15.33 -9.64
N TRP A 42 -14.80 14.49 -10.58
CA TRP A 42 -13.94 13.65 -11.40
C TRP A 42 -13.28 14.39 -12.57
N GLY A 43 -13.88 15.49 -13.06
CA GLY A 43 -13.28 16.34 -14.11
C GLY A 43 -12.31 17.39 -13.55
N ALA A 44 -12.60 17.94 -12.37
CA ALA A 44 -11.74 18.95 -11.74
C ALA A 44 -10.42 18.38 -11.20
N ALA A 45 -10.42 17.13 -10.71
CA ALA A 45 -9.20 16.45 -10.24
C ALA A 45 -8.26 16.00 -11.37
N ALA A 46 -8.77 15.86 -12.61
CA ALA A 46 -7.95 15.55 -13.79
C ALA A 46 -7.17 16.77 -14.30
N ALA A 47 -7.70 17.99 -14.12
CA ALA A 47 -7.02 19.24 -14.49
C ALA A 47 -6.12 19.79 -13.36
N ALA A 48 -6.44 19.52 -12.09
CA ALA A 48 -5.65 19.91 -10.94
C ALA A 48 -4.97 18.69 -10.30
N GLY A 49 -3.88 18.24 -10.94
CA GLY A 49 -2.84 17.36 -10.39
C GLY A 49 -3.17 16.54 -9.14
N GLY A 50 -3.69 15.34 -9.36
CA GLY A 50 -3.24 14.10 -8.72
C GLY A 50 -3.37 13.93 -7.20
N ALA A 51 -4.28 13.05 -6.78
CA ALA A 51 -4.02 12.09 -5.69
C ALA A 51 -5.05 10.93 -5.69
N ALA A 52 -4.50 9.71 -5.55
CA ALA A 52 -5.12 8.40 -5.23
C ALA A 52 -5.82 7.63 -6.39
N SER A 53 -5.09 6.91 -7.24
CA SER A 53 -4.62 5.50 -7.09
C SER A 53 -5.74 4.47 -7.41
N SER A 54 -5.61 3.53 -8.35
CA SER A 54 -4.46 2.67 -8.63
C SER A 54 -4.60 1.99 -9.99
N THR A 55 -3.55 1.96 -10.80
CA THR A 55 -3.35 0.87 -11.78
C THR A 55 -2.16 0.07 -11.28
N ALA A 56 -2.43 -1.20 -10.99
CA ALA A 56 -1.42 -2.16 -10.60
C ALA A 56 -0.78 -2.79 -11.85
N ALA A 57 0.51 -3.10 -11.70
CA ALA A 57 1.33 -4.02 -12.48
C ALA A 57 1.96 -3.50 -13.79
N ALA A 58 3.11 -2.83 -13.66
CA ALA A 58 4.44 -3.43 -13.86
C ALA A 58 5.48 -2.31 -13.54
N LYS A 59 6.34 -2.51 -12.53
CA LYS A 59 7.79 -2.77 -12.74
C LYS A 59 8.37 -1.69 -13.67
N GLU A 60 9.05 -0.67 -13.18
CA GLU A 60 10.38 -0.74 -12.58
C GLU A 60 10.57 0.28 -11.44
N VAL A 61 11.17 -0.20 -10.36
CA VAL A 61 11.42 0.54 -9.12
C VAL A 61 12.79 1.19 -9.24
N GLU A 62 12.81 2.52 -9.32
CA GLU A 62 14.02 3.28 -9.05
C GLU A 62 14.44 3.06 -7.59
N SER A 63 15.54 2.34 -7.48
CA SER A 63 16.24 1.97 -6.28
C SER A 63 17.04 3.18 -5.83
N LYS A 64 16.57 3.86 -4.78
CA LYS A 64 17.55 4.51 -3.89
C LYS A 64 18.45 3.39 -3.35
N PRO A 65 19.77 3.47 -3.52
CA PRO A 65 20.65 2.45 -3.01
C PRO A 65 20.49 2.48 -1.51
N ASN A 66 19.96 1.38 -0.99
CA ASN A 66 20.16 1.01 0.38
C ASN A 66 21.65 0.72 0.51
N THR A 67 22.40 1.77 0.81
CA THR A 67 23.85 1.75 1.01
C THR A 67 24.15 0.78 2.14
N GLU A 68 24.46 -0.47 1.78
CA GLU A 68 25.16 -1.48 2.57
C GLU A 68 24.82 -1.55 4.06
N ALA A 69 23.54 -1.38 4.41
CA ALA A 69 23.11 -1.51 5.79
C ALA A 69 22.96 -2.99 6.11
N ASN A 70 23.98 -3.55 6.77
CA ASN A 70 23.86 -4.87 7.40
C ASN A 70 22.66 -4.87 8.35
N TYR A 71 21.61 -5.59 7.96
CA TYR A 71 20.41 -5.75 8.76
C TYR A 71 20.63 -6.81 9.83
N ILE A 72 20.05 -6.62 11.01
CA ILE A 72 20.20 -7.54 12.13
C ILE A 72 18.85 -8.22 12.38
N GLY A 73 18.80 -9.52 12.11
CA GLY A 73 17.72 -10.44 12.43
C GLY A 73 17.81 -11.01 13.84
N ASN A 74 16.64 -11.26 14.43
CA ASN A 74 16.48 -12.04 15.64
C ASN A 74 15.84 -13.40 15.29
N ALA A 75 16.55 -14.50 15.51
CA ALA A 75 16.10 -15.85 15.21
C ALA A 75 14.85 -16.27 16.00
N ARG A 76 14.70 -15.79 17.25
CA ARG A 76 13.57 -16.12 18.12
C ARG A 76 12.28 -15.42 17.71
N SER A 77 12.37 -14.12 17.38
CA SER A 77 11.19 -13.32 17.01
C SER A 77 10.95 -13.27 15.50
N LYS A 78 11.88 -13.78 14.70
CA LYS A 78 11.93 -13.68 13.23
C LYS A 78 11.77 -12.23 12.75
N LYS A 79 12.28 -11.26 13.51
CA LYS A 79 12.23 -9.84 13.13
C LYS A 79 13.61 -9.35 12.75
N PHE A 80 13.71 -8.59 11.68
CA PHE A 80 14.95 -7.92 11.31
C PHE A 80 14.85 -6.42 11.49
N HIS A 81 16.00 -5.83 11.79
CA HIS A 81 16.17 -4.45 12.22
C HIS A 81 17.34 -3.82 11.48
N ARG A 82 17.39 -2.49 11.44
CA ARG A 82 18.59 -1.73 11.06
C ARG A 82 19.65 -1.76 12.18
N PRO A 83 20.94 -1.57 11.87
CA PRO A 83 22.02 -1.52 12.88
C PRO A 83 21.82 -0.41 13.91
N ASP A 84 21.19 0.69 13.50
CA ASP A 84 20.88 1.85 14.33
C ASP A 84 19.64 1.65 15.24
N CYS A 85 18.99 0.49 15.20
CA CYS A 85 17.76 0.27 15.96
C CYS A 85 18.06 -0.14 17.41
N GLU A 86 17.41 0.52 18.37
CA GLU A 86 17.51 0.17 19.79
C GLU A 86 17.18 -1.30 20.08
N TRP A 87 16.24 -1.87 19.32
CA TRP A 87 15.86 -3.27 19.46
C TRP A 87 16.93 -4.22 18.91
N ALA A 88 17.71 -3.79 17.92
CA ALA A 88 18.80 -4.59 17.37
C ALA A 88 19.95 -4.75 18.39
N GLN A 89 20.20 -3.71 19.18
CA GLN A 89 21.21 -3.70 20.25
C GLN A 89 20.83 -4.61 21.42
N LYS A 90 19.52 -4.85 21.64
CA LYS A 90 19.00 -5.70 22.71
C LYS A 90 18.87 -7.18 22.32
N ILE A 91 19.24 -7.55 21.09
CA ILE A 91 19.20 -8.95 20.65
C ILE A 91 20.34 -9.71 21.33
N ALA A 92 20.01 -10.82 21.98
CA ALA A 92 21.01 -11.72 22.52
C ALA A 92 21.93 -12.24 21.40
N PRO A 93 23.26 -12.30 21.61
CA PRO A 93 24.22 -12.68 20.57
C PRO A 93 23.91 -14.05 19.95
N GLU A 94 23.35 -14.97 20.72
CA GLU A 94 22.93 -16.31 20.28
C GLU A 94 21.80 -16.29 19.25
N ASN A 95 20.95 -15.26 19.26
CA ASN A 95 19.80 -15.14 18.36
C ASN A 95 20.05 -14.09 17.26
N ARG A 96 21.25 -13.51 17.19
CA ARG A 96 21.60 -12.44 16.25
C ARG A 96 22.03 -13.03 14.92
N MET A 97 21.29 -12.71 13.85
CA MET A 97 21.66 -13.03 12.47
C MET A 97 21.87 -11.76 11.68
N GLU A 98 22.81 -11.75 10.74
CA GLU A 98 23.11 -10.57 9.93
C GLU A 98 22.71 -10.82 8.47
N PHE A 99 21.93 -9.91 7.89
CA PHE A 99 21.48 -9.97 6.51
C PHE A 99 22.06 -8.80 5.72
N ARG A 100 22.58 -9.09 4.53
CA ARG A 100 23.14 -8.07 3.64
C ARG A 100 22.08 -7.25 2.94
N THR A 101 20.88 -7.81 2.75
CA THR A 101 19.79 -7.15 2.06
C THR A 101 18.46 -7.41 2.77
N ARG A 102 17.56 -6.44 2.66
CA ARG A 102 16.16 -6.56 3.08
C ARG A 102 15.49 -7.77 2.45
N ALA A 103 15.74 -7.99 1.15
CA ALA A 103 15.16 -9.09 0.40
C ALA A 103 15.58 -10.45 0.97
N ALA A 104 16.86 -10.63 1.33
CA ALA A 104 17.35 -11.86 1.94
C ALA A 104 16.63 -12.17 3.26
N ALA A 105 16.48 -11.17 4.13
CA ALA A 105 15.74 -11.33 5.39
C ALA A 105 14.28 -11.75 5.15
N MET A 106 13.61 -11.13 4.16
CA MET A 106 12.23 -11.48 3.81
C MET A 106 12.11 -12.89 3.22
N SER A 107 13.06 -13.30 2.38
CA SER A 107 13.10 -14.65 1.81
C SER A 107 13.29 -15.75 2.87
N GLU A 108 14.03 -15.45 3.93
CA GLU A 108 14.21 -16.30 5.11
C GLU A 108 12.97 -16.30 6.03
N GLY A 109 11.95 -15.50 5.71
CA GLY A 109 10.72 -15.39 6.49
C GLY A 109 10.82 -14.45 7.69
N TYR A 110 11.78 -13.52 7.67
CA TYR A 110 11.90 -12.49 8.70
C TYR A 110 11.03 -11.29 8.37
N GLU A 111 10.33 -10.80 9.39
CA GLU A 111 9.47 -9.63 9.31
C GLU A 111 10.25 -8.34 9.59
N PRO A 112 10.01 -7.26 8.82
CA PRO A 112 10.64 -5.98 9.09
C PRO A 112 10.12 -5.40 10.40
N CYS A 113 11.01 -4.84 11.20
CA CYS A 113 10.61 -4.12 12.40
C CYS A 113 9.73 -2.92 12.06
N LYS A 114 8.58 -2.81 12.74
CA LYS A 114 7.63 -1.70 12.57
C LYS A 114 8.20 -0.33 12.99
N VAL A 115 9.23 -0.33 13.85
CA VAL A 115 9.86 0.87 14.41
C VAL A 115 10.93 1.41 13.45
N CYS A 116 11.94 0.60 13.11
CA CYS A 116 13.02 1.06 12.23
C CYS A 116 12.73 0.91 10.74
N ARG A 117 11.56 0.36 10.36
CA ARG A 117 11.03 0.18 9.00
C ARG A 117 12.15 -0.06 7.96
N PRO A 118 12.86 -1.19 8.08
CA PRO A 118 14.00 -1.53 7.25
C PRO A 118 13.67 -1.90 5.79
#